data_AF-A0A532TMM3-F1
#
_entry.id   AF-A0A532TMM3-F1
#
_cell.length_a   1.000
_cell.length_b   1.000
_cell.length_c   1.000
_cell.angle_alpha   90.00
_cell.angle_beta   90.00
_cell.angle_gamma   90.00
#
_symmetry.space_group_name_H-M   'P 1'
#
loop_
_entity.id
_entity.type
_entity.pdbx_description
1 polymer ?
#
loop_
_entity_poly.entity_id
_entity_poly.type
_entity_poly.pdbx_seq_one_letter_code
_entity_poly.pdbx_strand_id
1 'polypeptide(L)'
;MFNKELKDITEEDILKIEKDPVNFESFEIEYKKRFDGEAGELRRDVIQFANGNVVGRIIYGISNDPINVIGIEKSEIDILKNILNDVLPRKIDPILSPFPQYQAVPLSNGKYVFIIEIFPKSYGVYGIRVHEDLTNRNYKRYEFYNRMDGSKHQMNIEELVELIESKSRGKKKHLEVSIHGFFLIGGFDDVFISVKAVNKSERPIVVTSYGISVLEKEKVVYISPLHPELMVLNTKLPIKLEDGESCNAYIDRPSFEEIMKKEGWSYPIQVQGVFTTNDGKYFSEDIILKEIK
;
A
#
# COMPACT_ATOMS: atom_id res chain seq x y z
N MET A 1 4.89 29.08 -14.01
CA MET A 1 4.04 28.85 -12.82
C MET A 1 4.53 27.67 -12.00
N PHE A 2 4.78 26.50 -12.61
CA PHE A 2 5.00 25.22 -11.93
C PHE A 2 6.29 25.06 -11.09
N ASN A 3 7.20 26.03 -11.14
CA ASN A 3 8.44 26.06 -10.32
C ASN A 3 8.29 26.85 -9.01
N LYS A 4 7.12 27.42 -8.73
CA LYS A 4 6.83 28.13 -7.48
C LYS A 4 6.16 27.19 -6.49
N GLU A 5 6.36 27.43 -5.20
CA GLU A 5 5.51 26.83 -4.17
C GLU A 5 4.07 27.27 -4.39
N LEU A 6 3.12 26.39 -4.08
CA LEU A 6 1.70 26.63 -4.31
C LEU A 6 1.26 27.99 -3.76
N LYS A 7 1.63 28.34 -2.53
CA LYS A 7 1.26 29.61 -1.87
C LYS A 7 1.75 30.89 -2.57
N ASP A 8 2.77 30.80 -3.41
CA ASP A 8 3.43 31.94 -4.07
C ASP A 8 2.89 32.20 -5.49
N ILE A 9 1.90 31.42 -5.92
CA ILE A 9 1.24 31.59 -7.22
C ILE A 9 0.29 32.80 -7.16
N THR A 10 0.45 33.70 -8.14
CA THR A 10 -0.36 34.93 -8.27
C THR A 10 -1.23 34.90 -9.53
N GLU A 11 -2.18 35.85 -9.64
CA GLU A 11 -2.98 36.04 -10.86
C GLU A 11 -2.10 36.22 -12.11
N GLU A 12 -0.98 36.96 -12.01
CA GLU A 12 -0.05 37.14 -13.12
C GLU A 12 0.57 35.81 -13.60
N ASP A 13 0.79 34.86 -12.69
CA ASP A 13 1.28 33.54 -13.05
C ASP A 13 0.20 32.69 -13.74
N ILE A 14 -1.05 32.82 -13.30
CA ILE A 14 -2.21 32.18 -13.93
C ILE A 14 -2.42 32.71 -15.35
N LEU A 15 -2.37 34.03 -15.56
CA LEU A 15 -2.57 34.64 -16.87
C LEU A 15 -1.42 34.32 -17.86
N LYS A 16 -0.28 33.82 -17.39
CA LYS A 16 0.76 33.27 -18.28
C LYS A 16 0.36 31.92 -18.89
N ILE A 17 -0.55 31.16 -18.27
CA ILE A 17 -1.06 29.89 -18.80
C ILE A 17 -1.70 30.10 -20.17
N GLU A 18 -2.57 31.11 -20.31
CA GLU A 18 -3.25 31.41 -21.59
C GLU A 18 -2.29 31.80 -22.72
N LYS A 19 -1.13 32.36 -22.35
CA LYS A 19 -0.13 32.87 -23.29
C LYS A 19 0.86 31.80 -23.74
N ASP A 20 0.82 30.62 -23.12
CA ASP A 20 1.71 29.51 -23.45
C ASP A 20 1.00 28.53 -24.41
N PRO A 21 1.37 28.50 -25.71
CA PRO A 21 0.71 27.68 -26.70
C PRO A 21 0.99 26.17 -26.54
N VAL A 22 1.85 25.77 -25.60
CA VAL A 22 2.22 24.37 -25.34
C VAL A 22 1.62 23.85 -24.02
N ASN A 23 0.84 24.66 -23.32
CA ASN A 23 0.38 24.34 -21.98
C ASN A 23 -0.92 23.51 -21.95
N PHE A 24 -0.85 22.29 -22.48
CA PHE A 24 -1.97 21.36 -22.51
C PHE A 24 -2.06 20.50 -21.24
N GLU A 25 -3.17 19.79 -21.08
CA GLU A 25 -3.26 18.73 -20.07
C GLU A 25 -2.15 17.70 -20.31
N SER A 26 -1.51 17.29 -19.23
CA SER A 26 -0.31 16.47 -19.26
C SER A 26 -0.29 15.55 -18.05
N PHE A 27 0.76 14.74 -17.89
CA PHE A 27 0.94 13.92 -16.68
C PHE A 27 0.98 14.71 -15.36
N GLU A 28 1.20 16.03 -15.42
CA GLU A 28 1.34 16.90 -14.25
C GLU A 28 0.15 17.85 -14.05
N ILE A 29 -0.72 18.03 -15.06
CA ILE A 29 -1.73 19.09 -15.05
C ILE A 29 -3.05 18.59 -15.63
N GLU A 30 -4.14 18.90 -14.94
CA GLU A 30 -5.52 18.79 -15.43
C GLU A 30 -6.27 20.11 -15.24
N TYR A 31 -6.97 20.57 -16.28
CA TYR A 31 -7.73 21.80 -16.27
C TYR A 31 -9.22 21.51 -16.18
N LYS A 32 -9.91 22.18 -15.26
CA LYS A 32 -11.36 22.05 -15.09
C LYS A 32 -12.00 23.42 -15.18
N LYS A 33 -13.06 23.54 -15.99
CA LYS A 33 -13.84 24.79 -16.08
C LYS A 33 -14.51 25.12 -14.76
N ARG A 34 -15.20 24.14 -14.17
CA ARG A 34 -15.98 24.24 -12.93
C ARG A 34 -15.98 22.91 -12.21
N PHE A 35 -16.42 22.92 -10.96
CA PHE A 35 -16.71 21.71 -10.22
C PHE A 35 -18.20 21.36 -10.38
N ASP A 36 -18.48 20.12 -10.76
CA ASP A 36 -19.85 19.64 -11.05
C ASP A 36 -20.60 19.11 -9.81
N GLY A 37 -19.95 19.08 -8.64
CA GLY A 37 -20.53 18.55 -7.41
C GLY A 37 -20.20 17.07 -7.17
N GLU A 38 -19.59 16.38 -8.14
CA GLU A 38 -19.37 14.94 -8.07
C GLU A 38 -18.06 14.61 -7.35
N ALA A 39 -18.17 14.32 -6.05
CA ALA A 39 -17.03 13.82 -5.26
C ALA A 39 -16.44 12.50 -5.79
N GLY A 40 -17.17 11.76 -6.62
CA GLY A 40 -16.66 10.57 -7.30
C GLY A 40 -15.57 10.92 -8.31
N GLU A 41 -15.82 11.93 -9.13
CA GLU A 41 -14.90 12.35 -10.18
C GLU A 41 -13.63 12.96 -9.58
N LEU A 42 -13.76 13.85 -8.59
CA LEU A 42 -12.59 14.41 -7.89
C LEU A 42 -11.72 13.33 -7.24
N ARG A 43 -12.31 12.22 -6.73
CA ARG A 43 -11.53 11.09 -6.20
C ARG A 43 -10.73 10.41 -7.31
N ARG A 44 -11.33 10.15 -8.48
CA ARG A 44 -10.61 9.56 -9.62
C ARG A 44 -9.47 10.48 -10.04
N ASP A 45 -9.75 11.78 -10.13
CA ASP A 45 -8.76 12.79 -10.52
C ASP A 45 -7.59 12.87 -9.53
N VAL A 46 -7.87 12.86 -8.23
CA VAL A 46 -6.80 12.87 -7.21
C VAL A 46 -5.98 11.57 -7.25
N ILE A 47 -6.64 10.42 -7.40
CA ILE A 47 -5.98 9.11 -7.35
C ILE A 47 -5.10 8.86 -8.56
N GLN A 48 -5.49 9.28 -9.77
CA GLN A 48 -4.64 9.12 -10.95
C GLN A 48 -3.29 9.84 -10.80
N PHE A 49 -3.27 11.02 -10.18
CA PHE A 49 -2.02 11.76 -9.91
C PHE A 49 -1.26 11.16 -8.73
N ALA A 50 -1.96 10.80 -7.64
CA ALA A 50 -1.34 10.20 -6.47
C ALA A 50 -0.68 8.84 -6.76
N ASN A 51 -1.21 8.09 -7.74
CA ASN A 51 -0.59 6.85 -8.21
C ASN A 51 0.51 7.07 -9.26
N GLY A 52 0.63 8.27 -9.82
CA GLY A 52 1.69 8.64 -10.76
C GLY A 52 3.08 8.72 -10.12
N ASN A 53 4.03 9.26 -10.89
CA ASN A 53 5.45 9.38 -10.51
C ASN A 53 5.89 10.84 -10.25
N VAL A 54 5.05 11.80 -10.58
CA VAL A 54 5.34 13.24 -10.51
C VAL A 54 4.22 13.95 -9.75
N VAL A 55 4.50 15.15 -9.25
CA VAL A 55 3.50 15.99 -8.60
C VAL A 55 2.46 16.43 -9.63
N GLY A 56 1.19 16.14 -9.34
CA GLY A 56 0.05 16.52 -10.18
C GLY A 56 -0.66 17.76 -9.67
N ARG A 57 -1.29 18.50 -10.58
CA ARG A 57 -2.10 19.68 -10.27
C ARG A 57 -3.45 19.62 -10.99
N ILE A 58 -4.53 19.79 -10.24
CA ILE A 58 -5.86 20.04 -10.79
C ILE A 58 -6.14 21.53 -10.64
N ILE A 59 -6.47 22.21 -11.74
CA ILE A 59 -6.68 23.66 -11.76
C ILE A 59 -8.11 23.96 -12.22
N TYR A 60 -8.95 24.38 -11.28
CA TYR A 60 -10.32 24.81 -11.53
C TYR A 60 -10.40 26.29 -11.92
N GLY A 61 -11.32 26.62 -12.82
CA GLY A 61 -11.49 27.97 -13.36
C GLY A 61 -10.74 28.21 -14.66
N ILE A 62 -10.29 27.14 -15.33
CA ILE A 62 -9.60 27.19 -16.62
C ILE A 62 -10.32 26.27 -17.63
N SER A 63 -10.65 26.82 -18.79
CA SER A 63 -11.06 26.06 -19.98
C SER A 63 -9.84 25.41 -20.62
N ASN A 64 -9.95 24.17 -21.11
CA ASN A 64 -8.85 23.46 -21.78
C ASN A 64 -8.87 23.57 -23.31
N ASP A 65 -10.02 23.93 -23.92
CA ASP A 65 -10.15 24.12 -25.37
C ASP A 65 -11.10 25.30 -25.71
N PRO A 66 -10.56 26.47 -26.12
CA PRO A 66 -9.15 26.87 -25.96
C PRO A 66 -8.81 27.07 -24.47
N ILE A 67 -7.50 27.16 -24.19
CA ILE A 67 -7.00 27.50 -22.85
C ILE A 67 -7.42 28.92 -22.49
N ASN A 68 -8.26 29.07 -21.47
CA ASN A 68 -8.81 30.37 -21.07
C ASN A 68 -9.17 30.39 -19.57
N VAL A 69 -8.76 31.44 -18.86
CA VAL A 69 -8.98 31.68 -17.43
C VAL A 69 -10.34 32.34 -17.26
N ILE A 70 -11.30 31.55 -16.79
CA ILE A 70 -12.70 31.99 -16.60
C ILE A 70 -13.04 32.30 -15.15
N GLY A 71 -12.31 31.67 -14.22
CA GLY A 71 -12.56 31.69 -12.78
C GLY A 71 -13.83 30.96 -12.34
N ILE A 72 -13.86 30.60 -11.07
CA ILE A 72 -15.01 30.02 -10.36
C ILE A 72 -15.45 30.94 -9.21
N GLU A 73 -16.69 30.76 -8.77
CA GLU A 73 -17.26 31.52 -7.67
C GLU A 73 -16.72 31.05 -6.31
N LYS A 74 -16.76 31.94 -5.31
CA LYS A 74 -16.33 31.61 -3.94
C LYS A 74 -17.11 30.43 -3.34
N SER A 75 -18.41 30.32 -3.65
CA SER A 75 -19.23 29.19 -3.19
C SER A 75 -18.74 27.84 -3.74
N GLU A 76 -18.23 27.80 -4.97
CA GLU A 76 -17.65 26.59 -5.57
C GLU A 76 -16.35 26.20 -4.85
N ILE A 77 -15.54 27.18 -4.44
CA ILE A 77 -14.33 26.93 -3.64
C ILE A 77 -14.67 26.31 -2.29
N ASP A 78 -15.69 26.83 -1.61
CA ASP A 78 -16.08 26.33 -0.29
C ASP A 78 -16.60 24.88 -0.39
N ILE A 79 -17.33 24.53 -1.46
CA ILE A 79 -17.74 23.15 -1.77
C ILE A 79 -16.51 22.26 -2.01
N LEU A 80 -15.57 22.70 -2.85
CA LEU A 80 -14.35 21.95 -3.14
C LEU A 80 -13.53 21.67 -1.87
N LYS A 81 -13.38 22.66 -0.98
CA LYS A 81 -12.70 22.49 0.31
C LYS A 81 -13.39 21.46 1.20
N ASN A 82 -14.72 21.51 1.31
CA ASN A 82 -15.48 20.54 2.10
C ASN A 82 -15.32 19.12 1.54
N ILE A 83 -15.37 18.96 0.22
CA ILE A 83 -15.23 17.66 -0.41
C ILE A 83 -13.81 17.12 -0.23
N LEU A 84 -12.78 17.95 -0.44
CA LEU A 84 -11.39 17.56 -0.24
C LEU A 84 -11.15 17.09 1.18
N ASN A 85 -11.57 17.85 2.19
CA ASN A 85 -11.25 17.56 3.58
C ASN A 85 -12.11 16.43 4.18
N ASP A 86 -13.42 16.39 3.88
CA ASP A 86 -14.35 15.53 4.62
C ASP A 86 -14.86 14.32 3.82
N VAL A 87 -14.94 14.44 2.50
CA VAL A 87 -15.63 13.46 1.64
C VAL A 87 -14.64 12.57 0.90
N LEU A 88 -13.56 13.15 0.39
CA LEU A 88 -12.54 12.47 -0.38
C LEU A 88 -11.86 11.34 0.41
N PRO A 89 -11.43 11.52 1.69
CA PRO A 89 -10.71 10.47 2.43
C PRO A 89 -11.53 9.20 2.71
N ARG A 90 -12.86 9.30 2.79
CA ARG A 90 -13.74 8.20 3.24
C ARG A 90 -13.66 6.94 2.37
N LYS A 91 -13.34 7.10 1.08
CA LYS A 91 -13.26 6.00 0.11
C LYS A 91 -11.83 5.72 -0.37
N ILE A 92 -10.86 6.55 -0.02
CA ILE A 92 -9.48 6.36 -0.49
C ILE A 92 -8.74 5.53 0.55
N ASP A 93 -8.10 4.47 0.08
CA ASP A 93 -7.34 3.54 0.90
C ASP A 93 -5.99 3.22 0.24
N PRO A 94 -4.86 3.25 0.98
CA PRO A 94 -4.73 3.81 2.34
C PRO A 94 -5.03 5.32 2.36
N ILE A 95 -5.08 5.93 3.53
CA ILE A 95 -5.25 7.39 3.67
C ILE A 95 -4.16 8.13 2.87
N LEU A 96 -4.54 9.19 2.15
CA LEU A 96 -3.61 10.01 1.39
C LEU A 96 -2.54 10.61 2.30
N SER A 97 -1.28 10.36 1.95
CA SER A 97 -0.11 10.79 2.71
C SER A 97 1.07 10.97 1.74
N PRO A 98 1.52 12.22 1.50
CA PRO A 98 0.98 13.45 2.09
C PRO A 98 -0.41 13.80 1.53
N PHE A 99 -1.19 14.55 2.31
CA PHE A 99 -2.52 15.00 1.91
C PHE A 99 -2.43 16.10 0.83
N PRO A 100 -3.38 16.18 -0.12
CA PRO A 100 -3.37 17.23 -1.14
C PRO A 100 -3.34 18.64 -0.53
N GLN A 101 -2.53 19.52 -1.12
CA GLN A 101 -2.50 20.94 -0.77
C GLN A 101 -3.37 21.71 -1.75
N TYR A 102 -3.95 22.84 -1.34
CA TYR A 102 -4.75 23.65 -2.25
C TYR A 102 -4.64 25.15 -1.94
N GLN A 103 -4.85 25.96 -2.98
CA GLN A 103 -4.86 27.41 -2.89
C GLN A 103 -5.94 27.99 -3.81
N ALA A 104 -6.65 29.00 -3.31
CA ALA A 104 -7.51 29.85 -4.10
C ALA A 104 -6.76 31.14 -4.47
N VAL A 105 -6.56 31.39 -5.76
CA VAL A 105 -5.95 32.60 -6.29
C VAL A 105 -7.07 33.56 -6.70
N PRO A 106 -7.24 34.72 -6.05
CA PRO A 106 -8.24 35.70 -6.45
C PRO A 106 -7.86 36.34 -7.79
N LEU A 107 -8.86 36.56 -8.64
CA LEU A 107 -8.72 37.27 -9.90
C LEU A 107 -9.29 38.69 -9.79
N SER A 108 -8.79 39.60 -10.61
CA SER A 108 -9.22 41.00 -10.67
C SER A 108 -10.71 41.16 -11.04
N ASN A 109 -11.31 40.14 -11.65
CA ASN A 109 -12.74 40.09 -11.98
C ASN A 109 -13.66 39.65 -10.82
N GLY A 110 -13.11 39.44 -9.61
CA GLY A 110 -13.85 39.01 -8.42
C GLY A 110 -14.07 37.51 -8.29
N LYS A 111 -13.62 36.72 -9.27
CA LYS A 111 -13.64 35.25 -9.23
C LYS A 111 -12.30 34.69 -8.74
N TYR A 112 -12.18 33.37 -8.75
CA TYR A 112 -10.98 32.69 -8.28
C TYR A 112 -10.55 31.57 -9.22
N VAL A 113 -9.26 31.25 -9.21
CA VAL A 113 -8.74 29.97 -9.69
C VAL A 113 -8.39 29.12 -8.47
N PHE A 114 -8.82 27.86 -8.48
CA PHE A 114 -8.56 26.94 -7.37
C PHE A 114 -7.63 25.83 -7.82
N ILE A 115 -6.47 25.75 -7.19
CA ILE A 115 -5.40 24.82 -7.54
C ILE A 115 -5.30 23.78 -6.43
N ILE A 116 -5.27 22.51 -6.81
CA ILE A 116 -5.03 21.38 -5.91
C ILE A 116 -3.74 20.72 -6.35
N GLU A 117 -2.75 20.67 -5.46
CA GLU A 117 -1.48 19.99 -5.64
C GLU A 117 -1.53 18.60 -4.99
N ILE A 118 -1.20 17.58 -5.76
CA ILE A 118 -1.33 16.17 -5.40
C ILE A 118 0.04 15.53 -5.51
N PHE A 119 0.47 14.91 -4.41
CA PHE A 119 1.78 14.30 -4.32
C PHE A 119 1.71 12.80 -4.65
N PRO A 120 2.66 12.29 -5.46
CA PRO A 120 2.69 10.87 -5.76
C PRO A 120 3.04 10.06 -4.52
N LYS A 121 2.39 8.91 -4.35
CA LYS A 121 2.75 7.92 -3.34
C LYS A 121 4.10 7.33 -3.68
N SER A 122 5.03 7.37 -2.73
CA SER A 122 6.38 6.82 -2.93
C SER A 122 6.39 5.29 -3.04
N TYR A 123 5.46 4.59 -2.40
CA TYR A 123 5.40 3.12 -2.36
C TYR A 123 3.96 2.61 -2.37
N GLY A 124 3.71 1.46 -3.01
CA GLY A 124 2.36 0.92 -3.17
C GLY A 124 1.46 1.81 -4.03
N VAL A 125 0.14 1.64 -3.87
CA VAL A 125 -0.87 2.39 -4.62
C VAL A 125 -2.02 2.81 -3.71
N TYR A 126 -2.77 3.82 -4.15
CA TYR A 126 -4.07 4.18 -3.61
C TYR A 126 -5.19 3.56 -4.45
N GLY A 127 -6.21 3.05 -3.77
CA GLY A 127 -7.44 2.56 -4.37
C GLY A 127 -8.65 3.35 -3.90
N ILE A 128 -9.68 3.40 -4.74
CA ILE A 128 -11.01 3.93 -4.40
C ILE A 128 -11.91 2.76 -4.03
N ARG A 129 -12.35 2.70 -2.78
CA ARG A 129 -13.29 1.69 -2.30
C ARG A 129 -14.62 1.83 -3.01
N VAL A 130 -15.13 0.74 -3.57
CA VAL A 130 -16.42 0.72 -4.29
C VAL A 130 -17.59 0.98 -3.34
N HIS A 131 -17.50 0.54 -2.08
CA HIS A 131 -18.57 0.66 -1.09
C HIS A 131 -18.05 1.03 0.30
N GLU A 132 -18.74 1.92 1.03
CA GLU A 132 -18.29 2.39 2.38
C GLU A 132 -18.73 1.48 3.52
N ASP A 133 -19.87 0.79 3.38
CA ASP A 133 -20.39 -0.13 4.39
C ASP A 133 -19.54 -1.41 4.49
N LEU A 134 -18.98 -1.64 5.68
CA LEU A 134 -18.18 -2.81 6.07
C LEU A 134 -18.91 -4.14 5.84
N THR A 135 -20.23 -4.15 5.94
CA THR A 135 -21.05 -5.36 5.79
C THR A 135 -21.31 -5.71 4.33
N ASN A 136 -21.06 -4.78 3.40
CA ASN A 136 -21.27 -5.02 1.99
C ASN A 136 -20.17 -5.93 1.43
N ARG A 137 -20.56 -6.95 0.64
CA ARG A 137 -19.61 -7.86 -0.04
C ARG A 137 -18.58 -7.13 -0.92
N ASN A 138 -18.91 -5.92 -1.39
CA ASN A 138 -18.06 -5.08 -2.21
C ASN A 138 -17.19 -4.12 -1.40
N TYR A 139 -17.24 -4.15 -0.06
CA TYR A 139 -16.40 -3.29 0.79
C TYR A 139 -14.91 -3.47 0.48
N LYS A 140 -14.47 -4.70 0.22
CA LYS A 140 -13.07 -5.02 -0.13
C LYS A 140 -12.76 -4.87 -1.62
N ARG A 141 -13.69 -4.35 -2.43
CA ARG A 141 -13.45 -4.08 -3.85
C ARG A 141 -12.97 -2.64 -4.02
N TYR A 142 -11.98 -2.48 -4.88
CA TYR A 142 -11.34 -1.20 -5.16
C TYR A 142 -11.24 -0.97 -6.66
N GLU A 143 -11.35 0.30 -7.04
CA GLU A 143 -10.98 0.80 -8.36
C GLU A 143 -9.62 1.50 -8.24
N PHE A 144 -8.76 1.30 -9.22
CA PHE A 144 -7.44 1.91 -9.26
C PHE A 144 -7.30 2.74 -10.52
N TYR A 145 -6.73 3.93 -10.37
CA TYR A 145 -6.55 4.87 -11.46
C TYR A 145 -5.10 5.30 -11.54
N ASN A 146 -4.61 5.49 -12.75
CA ASN A 146 -3.33 6.11 -13.05
C ASN A 146 -3.53 7.11 -14.20
N ARG A 147 -2.60 8.04 -14.37
CA ARG A 147 -2.65 9.00 -15.46
C ARG A 147 -1.88 8.48 -16.66
N MET A 148 -2.53 8.42 -17.82
CA MET A 148 -1.92 8.02 -19.08
C MET A 148 -2.24 9.04 -20.16
N ASP A 149 -1.20 9.60 -20.78
CA ASP A 149 -1.31 10.53 -21.91
C ASP A 149 -2.23 11.73 -21.64
N GLY A 150 -2.08 12.34 -20.46
CA GLY A 150 -2.91 13.48 -20.03
C GLY A 150 -4.36 13.13 -19.66
N SER A 151 -4.73 11.85 -19.64
CA SER A 151 -6.08 11.39 -19.31
C SER A 151 -6.10 10.42 -18.13
N LYS A 152 -7.25 10.34 -17.46
CA LYS A 152 -7.50 9.34 -16.41
C LYS A 152 -7.68 7.96 -17.02
N HIS A 153 -6.90 6.99 -16.53
CA HIS A 153 -6.96 5.59 -16.96
C HIS A 153 -7.30 4.70 -15.77
N GLN A 154 -8.31 3.82 -15.93
CA GLN A 154 -8.63 2.82 -14.93
C GLN A 154 -7.74 1.60 -15.15
N MET A 155 -6.90 1.28 -14.15
CA MET A 155 -5.96 0.18 -14.26
C MET A 155 -6.65 -1.19 -14.17
N ASN A 156 -6.21 -2.13 -15.01
CA ASN A 156 -6.45 -3.55 -14.82
C ASN A 156 -5.49 -4.15 -13.77
N ILE A 157 -5.61 -5.46 -13.52
CA ILE A 157 -4.81 -6.12 -12.47
C ILE A 157 -3.33 -6.23 -12.87
N GLU A 158 -3.05 -6.44 -14.15
CA GLU A 158 -1.69 -6.55 -14.67
C GLU A 158 -0.94 -5.21 -14.54
N GLU A 159 -1.58 -4.11 -14.95
CA GLU A 159 -1.04 -2.74 -14.82
C GLU A 159 -0.83 -2.34 -13.35
N LEU A 160 -1.76 -2.74 -12.47
CA LEU A 160 -1.64 -2.51 -11.04
C LEU A 160 -0.42 -3.22 -10.46
N VAL A 161 -0.21 -4.49 -10.81
CA VAL A 161 0.95 -5.27 -10.35
C VAL A 161 2.24 -4.62 -10.84
N GLU A 162 2.31 -4.25 -12.13
CA GLU A 162 3.48 -3.58 -12.70
C GLU A 162 3.79 -2.24 -11.99
N LEU A 163 2.76 -1.44 -11.68
CA LEU A 163 2.94 -0.20 -10.95
C LEU A 163 3.48 -0.42 -9.53
N ILE A 164 2.91 -1.40 -8.80
CA ILE A 164 3.38 -1.74 -7.44
C ILE A 164 4.84 -2.20 -7.48
N GLU A 165 5.20 -3.04 -8.46
CA GLU A 165 6.55 -3.55 -8.63
C GLU A 165 7.55 -2.46 -8.99
N SER A 166 7.19 -1.58 -9.94
CA SER A 166 8.05 -0.48 -10.37
C SER A 166 8.34 0.50 -9.24
N LYS A 167 7.34 0.87 -8.43
CA LYS A 167 7.51 1.71 -7.23
C LYS A 167 8.31 1.04 -6.11
N SER A 168 8.40 -0.28 -6.13
CA SER A 168 9.15 -1.07 -5.14
C SER A 168 10.54 -1.46 -5.62
N ARG A 169 10.91 -1.13 -6.86
CA ARG A 169 12.14 -1.60 -7.51
C ARG A 169 13.37 -1.02 -6.82
N GLY A 170 14.23 -1.87 -6.27
CA GLY A 170 15.49 -1.48 -5.62
C GLY A 170 15.42 -1.28 -4.10
N LYS A 171 14.26 -1.40 -3.46
CA LYS A 171 14.15 -1.38 -1.99
C LYS A 171 14.41 -2.77 -1.40
N LYS A 172 15.22 -2.85 -0.33
CA LYS A 172 15.54 -4.11 0.35
C LYS A 172 14.28 -4.65 1.04
N LYS A 173 13.93 -5.89 0.73
CA LYS A 173 12.92 -6.64 1.48
C LYS A 173 13.57 -7.18 2.74
N HIS A 174 12.94 -6.96 3.87
CA HIS A 174 13.38 -7.42 5.17
C HIS A 174 12.21 -8.10 5.88
N LEU A 175 12.25 -9.43 5.89
CA LEU A 175 11.42 -10.24 6.76
C LEU A 175 12.33 -10.74 7.88
N GLU A 176 12.13 -10.23 9.09
CA GLU A 176 12.89 -10.66 10.25
C GLU A 176 12.26 -11.96 10.75
N VAL A 177 13.02 -13.06 10.68
CA VAL A 177 12.57 -14.38 11.12
C VAL A 177 13.29 -14.74 12.40
N SER A 178 12.54 -15.21 13.39
CA SER A 178 13.04 -15.70 14.68
C SER A 178 12.53 -17.11 14.94
N ILE A 179 13.36 -17.92 15.61
CA ILE A 179 13.02 -19.26 16.05
C ILE A 179 13.32 -19.38 17.55
N HIS A 180 12.41 -20.00 18.29
CA HIS A 180 12.59 -20.26 19.72
C HIS A 180 12.29 -21.73 20.00
N GLY A 181 13.16 -22.37 20.79
CA GLY A 181 12.93 -23.71 21.33
C GLY A 181 12.37 -23.62 22.75
N PHE A 182 11.42 -24.50 23.06
CA PHE A 182 10.72 -24.62 24.34
C PHE A 182 10.05 -23.31 24.79
N PHE A 183 8.83 -23.08 24.32
CA PHE A 183 8.08 -21.85 24.59
C PHE A 183 6.78 -22.16 25.32
N LEU A 184 6.62 -21.66 26.55
CA LEU A 184 5.37 -21.81 27.30
C LEU A 184 4.35 -20.80 26.79
N ILE A 185 3.30 -21.28 26.12
CA ILE A 185 2.09 -20.49 25.87
C ILE A 185 1.12 -20.86 26.98
N GLY A 186 0.54 -19.87 27.68
CA GLY A 186 -0.39 -20.12 28.78
C GLY A 186 -1.52 -21.08 28.37
N GLY A 187 -1.58 -22.27 29.00
CA GLY A 187 -2.53 -23.33 28.67
C GLY A 187 -2.04 -24.42 27.70
N PHE A 188 -0.80 -24.31 27.19
CA PHE A 188 -0.19 -25.28 26.27
C PHE A 188 1.22 -25.65 26.72
N ASP A 189 1.35 -26.76 27.43
CA ASP A 189 2.62 -27.23 28.00
C ASP A 189 3.56 -27.88 26.94
N ASP A 190 3.09 -28.05 25.70
CA ASP A 190 3.76 -28.89 24.68
C ASP A 190 4.32 -28.12 23.45
N VAL A 191 4.27 -26.79 23.41
CA VAL A 191 4.85 -26.01 22.29
C VAL A 191 6.38 -26.11 22.31
N PHE A 192 6.92 -26.85 21.33
CA PHE A 192 8.33 -27.21 21.29
C PHE A 192 9.16 -26.22 20.48
N ILE A 193 8.63 -25.76 19.34
CA ILE A 193 9.30 -24.76 18.49
C ILE A 193 8.28 -23.72 18.05
N SER A 194 8.64 -22.46 18.16
CA SER A 194 7.91 -21.34 17.56
C SER A 194 8.77 -20.64 16.52
N VAL A 195 8.21 -20.36 15.35
CA VAL A 195 8.82 -19.52 14.33
C VAL A 195 7.95 -18.30 14.07
N LYS A 196 8.56 -17.12 14.10
CA LYS A 196 7.88 -15.85 13.87
C LYS A 196 8.57 -15.06 12.77
N ALA A 197 7.78 -14.54 11.84
CA ALA A 197 8.23 -13.57 10.84
C ALA A 197 7.56 -12.22 11.10
N VAL A 198 8.34 -11.14 11.05
CA VAL A 198 7.84 -9.77 11.09
C VAL A 198 8.27 -9.06 9.82
N ASN A 199 7.32 -8.48 9.09
CA ASN A 199 7.67 -7.65 7.95
C ASN A 199 8.23 -6.32 8.47
N LYS A 200 9.50 -6.04 8.18
CA LYS A 200 10.13 -4.72 8.41
C LYS A 200 10.40 -3.98 7.10
N SER A 201 9.82 -4.49 6.02
CA SER A 201 9.92 -3.86 4.71
C SER A 201 8.87 -2.77 4.61
N GLU A 202 9.21 -1.68 3.91
CA GLU A 202 8.24 -0.65 3.55
C GLU A 202 7.12 -1.14 2.60
N ARG A 203 7.24 -2.36 2.06
CA ARG A 203 6.25 -2.97 1.14
C ARG A 203 5.67 -4.25 1.73
N PRO A 204 4.44 -4.64 1.34
CA PRO A 204 3.83 -5.86 1.84
C PRO A 204 4.54 -7.12 1.33
N ILE A 205 4.50 -8.19 2.12
CA ILE A 205 5.05 -9.50 1.78
C ILE A 205 3.94 -10.56 1.89
N VAL A 206 3.82 -11.44 0.89
CA VAL A 206 2.86 -12.55 0.93
C VAL A 206 3.57 -13.81 1.37
N VAL A 207 3.29 -14.27 2.59
CA VAL A 207 3.79 -15.54 3.13
C VAL A 207 2.92 -16.67 2.60
N THR A 208 3.55 -17.68 2.02
CA THR A 208 2.89 -18.86 1.43
C THR A 208 3.17 -20.14 2.19
N SER A 209 4.29 -20.23 2.91
CA SER A 209 4.57 -21.33 3.84
C SER A 209 5.51 -20.88 4.95
N TYR A 210 5.47 -21.60 6.07
CA TYR A 210 6.46 -21.51 7.14
C TYR A 210 6.93 -22.91 7.54
N GLY A 211 8.13 -23.01 8.10
CA GLY A 211 8.75 -24.29 8.40
C GLY A 211 10.03 -24.18 9.20
N ILE A 212 10.71 -25.32 9.30
CA ILE A 212 11.99 -25.49 9.95
C ILE A 212 12.97 -26.06 8.91
N SER A 213 14.11 -25.40 8.75
CA SER A 213 15.23 -25.88 7.96
C SER A 213 16.23 -26.60 8.86
N VAL A 214 16.57 -27.84 8.53
CA VAL A 214 17.62 -28.61 9.22
C VAL A 214 18.90 -28.50 8.42
N LEU A 215 19.89 -27.79 8.98
CA LEU A 215 21.11 -27.41 8.26
C LEU A 215 21.95 -28.62 7.85
N GLU A 216 22.16 -29.57 8.78
CA GLU A 216 22.95 -30.78 8.53
C GLU A 216 22.38 -31.70 7.45
N LYS A 217 21.09 -31.52 7.10
CA LYS A 217 20.35 -32.36 6.16
C LYS A 217 19.94 -31.63 4.88
N GLU A 218 20.24 -30.33 4.80
CA GLU A 218 19.80 -29.43 3.71
C GLU A 218 18.29 -29.56 3.38
N LYS A 219 17.47 -29.82 4.40
CA LYS A 219 16.05 -30.14 4.22
C LYS A 219 15.17 -29.17 4.98
N VAL A 220 14.10 -28.71 4.31
CA VAL A 220 13.05 -27.90 4.92
C VAL A 220 11.84 -28.79 5.19
N VAL A 221 11.36 -28.75 6.43
CA VAL A 221 10.07 -29.32 6.82
C VAL A 221 9.09 -28.19 7.07
N TYR A 222 8.03 -28.14 6.26
CA TYR A 222 6.97 -27.16 6.44
C TYR A 222 6.05 -27.58 7.59
N ILE A 223 5.75 -26.64 8.46
CA ILE A 223 4.86 -26.89 9.59
C ILE A 223 3.43 -26.91 9.04
N SER A 224 2.81 -28.09 9.10
CA SER A 224 1.37 -28.25 8.90
C SER A 224 0.80 -28.78 10.21
N PRO A 225 0.22 -27.92 11.07
CA PRO A 225 -0.28 -28.36 12.38
C PRO A 225 -1.36 -29.42 12.18
N LEU A 226 -1.13 -30.62 12.72
CA LEU A 226 -2.12 -31.70 12.76
C LEU A 226 -3.03 -31.57 13.99
N HIS A 227 -2.56 -30.88 15.04
CA HIS A 227 -3.31 -30.68 16.27
C HIS A 227 -4.36 -29.56 16.12
N PRO A 228 -5.66 -29.81 16.42
CA PRO A 228 -6.73 -28.83 16.24
C PRO A 228 -6.50 -27.49 16.95
N GLU A 229 -5.85 -27.51 18.12
CA GLU A 229 -5.59 -26.29 18.89
C GLU A 229 -4.45 -25.45 18.29
N LEU A 230 -3.41 -26.10 17.77
CA LEU A 230 -2.32 -25.40 17.06
C LEU A 230 -2.78 -24.87 15.70
N MET A 231 -3.80 -25.48 15.08
CA MET A 231 -4.43 -24.91 13.87
C MET A 231 -5.07 -23.54 14.13
N VAL A 232 -5.50 -23.25 15.35
CA VAL A 232 -6.08 -21.95 15.73
C VAL A 232 -5.00 -20.92 16.03
N LEU A 233 -3.89 -21.35 16.65
CA LEU A 233 -2.77 -20.47 17.00
C LEU A 233 -1.87 -20.12 15.80
N ASN A 234 -1.74 -21.06 14.85
CA ASN A 234 -0.93 -20.85 13.66
C ASN A 234 -1.62 -19.91 12.69
N THR A 235 -0.83 -19.00 12.11
CA THR A 235 -1.35 -18.06 11.13
C THR A 235 -1.83 -18.81 9.89
N LYS A 236 -3.08 -18.55 9.47
CA LYS A 236 -3.64 -19.14 8.26
C LYS A 236 -2.93 -18.60 7.04
N LEU A 237 -2.48 -19.50 6.17
CA LEU A 237 -1.76 -19.17 4.94
C LEU A 237 -2.65 -19.38 3.69
N PRO A 238 -2.39 -18.65 2.59
CA PRO A 238 -1.43 -17.55 2.48
C PRO A 238 -1.90 -16.31 3.25
N ILE A 239 -0.95 -15.48 3.72
CA ILE A 239 -1.24 -14.21 4.39
C ILE A 239 -0.38 -13.08 3.82
N LYS A 240 -0.97 -11.90 3.66
CA LYS A 240 -0.28 -10.65 3.35
C LYS A 240 0.11 -9.98 4.65
N LEU A 241 1.39 -9.64 4.80
CA LEU A 241 1.93 -8.87 5.93
C LEU A 241 2.26 -7.44 5.47
N GLU A 242 1.60 -6.45 6.04
CA GLU A 242 1.99 -5.03 5.97
C GLU A 242 3.19 -4.74 6.90
N ASP A 243 3.75 -3.53 6.84
CA ASP A 243 4.86 -3.13 7.72
C ASP A 243 4.48 -3.25 9.20
N GLY A 244 5.35 -3.93 9.97
CA GLY A 244 5.14 -4.22 11.39
C GLY A 244 4.24 -5.42 11.68
N GLU A 245 3.52 -5.97 10.69
CA GLU A 245 2.68 -7.16 10.88
C GLU A 245 3.52 -8.43 11.00
N SER A 246 2.98 -9.42 11.72
CA SER A 246 3.69 -10.66 12.01
C SER A 246 2.89 -11.91 11.65
N CYS A 247 3.60 -12.93 11.18
CA CYS A 247 3.10 -14.29 10.98
C CYS A 247 3.79 -15.23 11.98
N ASN A 248 3.01 -16.05 12.68
CA ASN A 248 3.52 -16.99 13.68
C ASN A 248 3.14 -18.42 13.32
N ALA A 249 4.06 -19.34 13.61
CA ALA A 249 3.89 -20.77 13.48
C ALA A 249 4.47 -21.49 14.69
N TYR A 250 3.75 -22.49 15.17
CA TYR A 250 4.06 -23.30 16.35
C TYR A 250 3.96 -24.78 15.96
N ILE A 251 4.86 -25.58 16.53
CA ILE A 251 4.82 -27.04 16.45
C ILE A 251 4.99 -27.61 17.86
N ASP A 252 4.12 -28.57 18.20
CA ASP A 252 4.20 -29.32 19.44
C ASP A 252 5.29 -30.38 19.40
N ARG A 253 5.73 -30.78 20.59
CA ARG A 253 6.78 -31.78 20.75
C ARG A 253 6.45 -33.12 20.09
N PRO A 254 5.28 -33.75 20.31
CA PRO A 254 4.92 -35.01 19.64
C PRO A 254 5.00 -34.93 18.12
N SER A 255 4.43 -33.88 17.51
CA SER A 255 4.50 -33.68 16.07
C SER A 255 5.94 -33.53 15.56
N PHE A 256 6.78 -32.79 16.29
CA PHE A 256 8.18 -32.64 15.90
C PHE A 256 8.99 -33.94 16.04
N GLU A 257 8.78 -34.70 17.11
CA GLU A 257 9.43 -36.00 17.31
C GLU A 257 9.00 -37.03 16.26
N GLU A 258 7.74 -37.00 15.82
CA GLU A 258 7.25 -37.84 14.72
C GLU A 258 7.96 -37.50 13.40
N ILE A 259 8.15 -36.21 13.11
CA ILE A 259 8.92 -35.73 11.96
C ILE A 259 10.36 -36.22 12.08
N MET A 260 11.01 -36.01 13.24
CA MET A 260 12.38 -36.48 13.46
C MET A 260 12.50 -37.98 13.20
N LYS A 261 11.57 -38.78 13.71
CA LYS A 261 11.56 -40.24 13.50
C LYS A 261 11.38 -40.61 12.02
N LYS A 262 10.43 -39.98 11.32
CA LYS A 262 10.18 -40.20 9.88
C LYS A 262 11.39 -39.85 9.04
N GLU A 263 12.11 -38.79 9.44
CA GLU A 263 13.24 -38.23 8.71
C GLU A 263 14.60 -38.78 9.16
N GLY A 264 14.63 -39.65 10.17
CA GLY A 264 15.85 -40.25 10.70
C GLY A 264 16.77 -39.26 11.41
N TRP A 265 16.20 -38.28 12.12
CA TRP A 265 16.92 -37.25 12.86
C TRP A 265 17.10 -37.63 14.33
N SER A 266 18.17 -37.13 14.94
CA SER A 266 18.49 -37.34 16.36
C SER A 266 18.91 -36.03 17.00
N TYR A 267 18.63 -35.87 18.29
CA TYR A 267 19.19 -34.77 19.07
C TYR A 267 20.70 -35.00 19.33
N PRO A 268 21.49 -33.91 19.55
CA PRO A 268 21.12 -32.53 19.29
C PRO A 268 20.99 -32.24 17.79
N ILE A 269 20.13 -31.29 17.41
CA ILE A 269 19.89 -30.93 16.01
C ILE A 269 19.91 -29.41 15.82
N GLN A 270 20.64 -28.94 14.81
CA GLN A 270 20.74 -27.53 14.44
C GLN A 270 19.63 -27.15 13.44
N VAL A 271 18.83 -26.15 13.78
CA VAL A 271 17.64 -25.78 13.02
C VAL A 271 17.50 -24.27 12.83
N GLN A 272 16.89 -23.86 11.73
CA GLN A 272 16.49 -22.48 11.44
C GLN A 272 15.00 -22.40 11.14
N GLY A 273 14.36 -21.31 11.55
CA GLY A 273 13.05 -20.93 11.05
C GLY A 273 13.11 -20.54 9.59
N VAL A 274 12.13 -20.95 8.80
CA VAL A 274 12.03 -20.55 7.38
C VAL A 274 10.62 -20.11 7.02
N PHE A 275 10.53 -19.00 6.28
CA PHE A 275 9.32 -18.51 5.66
C PHE A 275 9.51 -18.43 4.15
N THR A 276 8.59 -19.04 3.39
CA THR A 276 8.52 -18.88 1.95
C THR A 276 7.51 -17.80 1.62
N THR A 277 7.89 -16.91 0.73
CA THR A 277 7.05 -15.83 0.24
C THR A 277 6.97 -15.86 -1.27
N ASN A 278 6.14 -15.00 -1.86
CA ASN A 278 6.15 -14.74 -3.30
C ASN A 278 7.51 -14.22 -3.84
N ASP A 279 8.44 -13.86 -2.95
CA ASP A 279 9.71 -13.23 -3.28
C ASP A 279 10.94 -14.10 -2.96
N GLY A 280 10.76 -15.28 -2.37
CA GLY A 280 11.85 -16.17 -1.98
C GLY A 280 11.71 -16.74 -0.57
N LYS A 281 12.80 -17.27 -0.03
CA LYS A 281 12.87 -17.84 1.32
C LYS A 281 13.65 -16.93 2.26
N TYR A 282 13.14 -16.74 3.46
CA TYR A 282 13.77 -15.99 4.54
C TYR A 282 14.04 -16.93 5.71
N PHE A 283 15.20 -16.79 6.32
CA PHE A 283 15.69 -17.69 7.37
C PHE A 283 15.98 -16.91 8.65
N SER A 284 15.77 -17.54 9.80
CA SER A 284 16.23 -17.01 11.09
C SER A 284 17.70 -17.34 11.33
N GLU A 285 18.26 -16.78 12.41
CA GLU A 285 19.42 -17.37 13.07
C GLU A 285 19.12 -18.81 13.50
N ASP A 286 20.15 -19.64 13.57
CA ASP A 286 20.03 -21.04 13.94
C ASP A 286 20.01 -21.24 15.46
N ILE A 287 19.33 -22.30 15.90
CA ILE A 287 19.34 -22.76 17.29
C ILE A 287 19.70 -24.25 17.33
N ILE A 288 20.26 -24.68 18.46
CA ILE A 288 20.52 -26.10 18.74
C ILE A 288 19.44 -26.63 19.65
N LEU A 289 18.61 -27.53 19.15
CA LEU A 289 17.63 -28.26 19.95
C LEU A 289 18.32 -29.45 20.63
N LYS A 290 18.06 -29.61 21.92
CA LYS A 290 18.56 -30.72 22.73
C LYS A 290 17.38 -31.56 23.19
N GLU A 291 17.66 -32.82 23.50
CA GLU A 291 16.68 -33.69 24.14
C GLU A 291 16.31 -33.11 25.52
N ILE A 292 15.03 -32.80 25.71
CA ILE A 292 14.51 -32.31 26.99
C ILE A 292 14.08 -33.52 27.81
N LYS A 293 14.71 -33.74 28.97
CA LYS A 293 14.36 -34.83 29.89
C LYS A 293 13.05 -34.57 30.62
#